data_AF-A0A257GWH5-F1
#
_entry.id   AF-A0A257GWH5-F1
#
_cell.length_a   1.000
_cell.length_b   1.000
_cell.length_c   1.000
_cell.angle_alpha   90.00
_cell.angle_beta   90.00
_cell.angle_gamma   90.00
#
_symmetry.space_group_name_H-M   'P 1'
#
loop_
_entity.id
_entity.type
_entity.pdbx_description
1 polymer ?
#
loop_
_entity_poly.entity_id
_entity_poly.type
_entity_poly.pdbx_seq_one_letter_code
_entity_poly.pdbx_strand_id
1 'polypeptide(L)'
;MIEVDHGNNLITRYAHTSKVLVKKGDLIKRGQKIAEVGNSGRSTGPHLHFEVLVQGIPQDPQKFLTAGRVVQHQVFAQSGGSQSAPSTRK
;
A
#
# COMPACT_ATOMS: atom_id res chain seq x y z
N MET A 1 -8.27 -15.32 2.66
CA MET A 1 -7.69 -14.20 3.43
C MET A 1 -6.22 -14.15 3.10
N ILE A 2 -5.68 -12.95 2.90
CA ILE A 2 -4.30 -12.70 2.53
C ILE A 2 -3.71 -11.76 3.58
N GLU A 3 -2.55 -12.13 4.12
CA GLU A 3 -1.79 -11.30 5.04
C GLU A 3 -0.52 -10.85 4.33
N VAL A 4 -0.28 -9.54 4.33
CA VAL A 4 0.93 -8.93 3.77
C VAL A 4 1.69 -8.30 4.92
N ASP A 5 2.90 -8.79 5.13
CA ASP A 5 3.87 -8.21 6.05
C ASP A 5 4.67 -7.11 5.32
N HIS A 6 4.62 -5.89 5.84
CA HIS A 6 5.34 -4.73 5.30
C HIS A 6 6.64 -4.46 6.05
N GLY A 7 7.00 -5.28 7.03
CA GLY A 7 8.08 -5.02 7.99
C GLY A 7 7.65 -4.04 9.08
N ASN A 8 8.54 -3.73 10.02
CA ASN A 8 8.28 -2.84 11.16
C ASN A 8 7.05 -3.24 12.00
N ASN A 9 6.71 -4.53 12.06
CA ASN A 9 5.50 -5.06 12.70
C ASN A 9 4.19 -4.50 12.13
N LEU A 10 4.19 -4.07 10.86
CA LEU A 10 3.01 -3.61 10.14
C LEU A 10 2.50 -4.74 9.24
N ILE A 11 1.31 -5.24 9.54
CA ILE A 11 0.65 -6.29 8.78
C ILE A 11 -0.67 -5.74 8.25
N THR A 12 -0.96 -6.00 6.98
CA THR A 12 -2.27 -5.70 6.40
C THR A 12 -2.97 -6.97 6.00
N ARG A 13 -4.27 -7.05 6.29
CA ARG A 13 -5.10 -8.22 5.99
C ARG A 13 -6.17 -7.88 4.97
N TYR A 14 -6.35 -8.77 4.01
CA TYR A 14 -7.37 -8.68 2.97
C TYR A 14 -8.25 -9.94 3.01
N ALA A 15 -9.52 -9.79 3.35
CA ALA A 15 -10.50 -10.88 3.38
C ALA A 15 -11.60 -10.70 2.32
N HIS A 16 -12.49 -11.69 2.19
CA HIS A 16 -13.56 -11.75 1.17
C HIS A 16 -13.06 -11.71 -0.27
N THR A 17 -11.92 -12.35 -0.55
CA THR A 17 -11.38 -12.47 -1.90
C THR A 17 -12.06 -13.61 -2.67
N SER A 18 -12.47 -13.38 -3.92
CA SER A 18 -12.97 -14.43 -4.83
C SER A 18 -11.83 -15.29 -5.37
N LYS A 19 -10.72 -14.64 -5.74
CA LYS A 19 -9.55 -15.29 -6.34
C LYS A 19 -8.27 -14.71 -5.74
N VAL A 20 -7.37 -15.60 -5.34
CA VAL A 20 -6.04 -15.24 -4.85
C VAL A 20 -5.04 -15.44 -5.98
N LEU A 21 -4.24 -14.42 -6.29
CA LEU A 21 -3.26 -14.44 -7.38
C LEU A 21 -1.81 -14.64 -6.90
N VAL A 22 -1.61 -14.67 -5.58
CA VAL A 22 -0.30 -14.74 -4.92
C VAL A 22 -0.20 -15.97 -4.04
N LYS A 23 1.02 -16.39 -3.74
CA LYS A 23 1.34 -17.51 -2.85
C LYS A 23 2.08 -17.03 -1.61
N LYS A 24 2.03 -17.85 -0.56
CA LYS A 24 2.78 -17.60 0.67
C LYS A 24 4.28 -17.57 0.34
N GLY A 25 4.95 -16.48 0.71
CA GLY A 25 6.37 -16.26 0.44
C GLY A 25 6.66 -15.42 -0.80
N ASP A 26 5.64 -15.05 -1.59
CA ASP A 26 5.83 -14.15 -2.72
C ASP A 26 6.18 -12.73 -2.24
N LEU A 27 7.18 -12.14 -2.88
CA LEU A 27 7.53 -10.73 -2.70
C LEU A 27 6.56 -9.85 -3.47
N ILE A 28 5.79 -9.04 -2.75
CA ILE A 28 4.77 -8.15 -3.32
C ILE A 28 5.27 -6.72 -3.34
N LYS A 29 5.11 -6.04 -4.48
CA LYS A 29 5.37 -4.60 -4.62
C LYS A 29 4.10 -3.79 -4.43
N ARG A 30 4.22 -2.56 -3.95
CA ARG A 30 3.09 -1.62 -3.89
C ARG A 30 2.47 -1.45 -5.28
N GLY A 31 1.14 -1.60 -5.36
CA GLY A 31 0.38 -1.53 -6.62
C GLY A 31 0.27 -2.85 -7.39
N GLN A 32 0.93 -3.91 -6.93
CA GLN A 32 0.77 -5.24 -7.52
C GLN A 32 -0.60 -5.82 -7.20
N LYS A 33 -1.24 -6.42 -8.20
CA LYS A 33 -2.52 -7.12 -8.04
C LYS A 33 -2.30 -8.42 -7.26
N ILE A 34 -2.85 -8.50 -6.04
CA ILE A 34 -2.69 -9.67 -5.16
C ILE A 34 -3.90 -10.62 -5.18
N ALA A 35 -5.09 -10.07 -5.44
CA ALA A 35 -6.35 -10.81 -5.42
C ALA A 35 -7.47 -10.04 -6.10
N GLU A 36 -8.59 -10.72 -6.30
CA GLU A 36 -9.85 -10.15 -6.74
C GLU A 36 -10.85 -10.21 -5.58
N VAL A 37 -11.58 -9.11 -5.37
CA VAL A 37 -12.63 -9.03 -4.36
C VAL A 37 -13.78 -9.93 -4.79
N GLY A 38 -14.41 -10.59 -3.83
CA GLY A 38 -15.51 -11.50 -4.04
C GLY A 38 -16.62 -11.29 -3.03
N ASN A 39 -17.44 -12.33 -2.90
CA ASN A 39 -18.48 -12.43 -1.87
C ASN A 39 -18.38 -13.78 -1.14
N SER A 40 -17.15 -14.28 -0.95
CA SER A 40 -16.91 -15.57 -0.31
C SER A 40 -16.93 -15.43 1.22
N GLY A 41 -17.69 -16.29 1.90
CA GLY A 41 -17.82 -16.36 3.37
C GLY A 41 -19.15 -15.80 3.92
N ARG A 42 -19.18 -15.44 5.21
CA ARG A 42 -20.31 -14.74 5.87
C ARG A 42 -20.27 -13.26 5.49
N SER A 43 -20.74 -12.95 4.29
CA SER A 43 -20.73 -11.59 3.77
C SER A 43 -22.15 -11.21 3.35
N THR A 44 -22.59 -10.01 3.73
CA THR A 44 -23.91 -9.47 3.39
C THR A 44 -23.98 -8.91 1.96
N GLY A 45 -22.84 -8.79 1.28
CA GLY A 45 -22.71 -8.35 -0.12
C GLY A 45 -21.24 -8.23 -0.55
N PRO A 46 -20.93 -8.03 -1.84
CA PRO A 46 -19.56 -7.98 -2.33
C PRO A 46 -18.79 -6.77 -1.75
N HIS A 47 -17.83 -7.03 -0.86
CA HIS A 47 -16.99 -5.99 -0.26
C HIS A 47 -15.62 -6.54 0.11
N LEU A 48 -14.64 -5.65 0.27
CA LEU A 48 -13.30 -5.99 0.76
C LEU A 48 -13.23 -5.74 2.27
N HIS A 49 -12.92 -6.77 3.05
CA HIS A 49 -12.53 -6.59 4.45
C HIS A 49 -11.04 -6.27 4.52
N PHE A 50 -10.71 -5.08 5.00
CA PHE A 50 -9.35 -4.58 5.10
C PHE A 50 -9.01 -4.22 6.55
N GLU A 51 -7.92 -4.79 7.06
CA GLU A 51 -7.44 -4.52 8.42
C GLU A 51 -5.97 -4.14 8.39
N VAL A 52 -5.58 -3.27 9.32
CA VAL A 52 -4.19 -2.92 9.58
C VAL A 52 -3.85 -3.31 11.00
N LEU A 53 -2.78 -4.07 11.18
CA LEU A 53 -2.23 -4.45 12.47
C LEU A 53 -0.86 -3.82 12.62
N VAL A 54 -0.65 -3.11 13.73
CA VAL A 54 0.65 -2.55 14.11
C VAL A 54 1.03 -3.16 15.44
N GLN A 55 2.17 -3.85 15.49
CA GLN A 55 2.63 -4.56 16.70
C GLN A 55 1.58 -5.56 17.24
N GLY A 56 0.82 -6.17 16.33
CA GLY A 56 -0.26 -7.11 16.68
C GLY A 56 -1.55 -6.45 17.16
N ILE A 57 -1.61 -5.13 17.29
CA ILE A 57 -2.81 -4.38 17.69
C ILE A 57 -3.55 -3.91 16.42
N PRO A 58 -4.85 -4.24 16.26
CA PRO A 58 -5.67 -3.68 15.19
C PRO A 58 -5.74 -2.16 15.30
N GLN A 59 -5.43 -1.46 14.22
CA GLN A 59 -5.47 -0.01 14.14
C GLN A 59 -6.47 0.44 13.07
N ASP A 60 -6.96 1.66 13.23
CA ASP A 60 -7.86 2.28 12.26
C ASP A 60 -7.18 2.40 10.88
N PRO A 61 -7.69 1.70 9.85
CA PRO A 61 -7.10 1.70 8.52
C PRO A 61 -7.14 3.07 7.83
N GLN A 62 -8.09 3.96 8.17
CA GLN A 62 -8.18 5.27 7.51
C GLN A 62 -6.91 6.11 7.67
N LYS A 63 -6.23 5.98 8.82
CA LYS A 63 -4.99 6.71 9.10
C LYS A 63 -3.86 6.31 8.14
N PHE A 64 -3.80 5.03 7.76
CA PHE A 64 -2.79 4.50 6.85
C PHE A 64 -3.09 4.80 5.39
N LEU A 65 -4.38 4.81 5.02
CA LEU A 65 -4.80 5.20 3.67
C LEU A 65 -4.48 6.67 3.37
N THR A 66 -4.70 7.55 4.35
CA THR A 66 -4.32 8.97 4.22
C THR A 66 -2.80 9.14 4.22
N ALA A 67 -2.07 8.48 5.12
CA ALA A 67 -0.61 8.55 5.16
C ALA A 67 0.04 8.08 3.84
N GLY A 68 -0.47 6.98 3.25
CA GLY A 68 0.01 6.47 1.97
C GLY A 68 -0.19 7.43 0.78
N ARG A 69 -1.18 8.34 0.88
CA ARG A 69 -1.45 9.40 -0.11
C ARG A 69 -0.47 10.58 0.02
N VAL A 70 -0.05 10.90 1.24
CA VAL A 70 0.91 12.00 1.52
C VAL A 70 2.31 11.64 1.04
N VAL A 71 2.78 10.39 1.23
CA VAL A 71 4.11 9.98 0.77
C VAL A 71 4.25 10.10 -0.75
N GLN A 72 3.20 9.79 -1.53
CA GLN A 72 3.29 9.90 -3.00
C GLN A 72 3.33 11.34 -3.52
N HIS A 73 2.84 12.32 -2.76
CA HIS A 73 2.89 13.73 -3.19
C HIS A 73 4.23 14.42 -2.90
N GLN A 74 5.05 13.90 -1.98
CA GLN A 74 6.33 14.54 -1.63
C GLN A 74 7.53 14.05 -2.46
N VAL A 75 7.47 12.87 -3.09
CA VAL A 75 8.62 12.33 -3.84
C VAL A 75 8.76 12.85 -5.27
N PHE A 76 7.76 13.56 -5.83
CA PHE A 76 7.86 14.11 -7.19
C PHE A 76 8.42 15.54 -7.25
N ALA A 77 8.77 16.16 -6.12
CA ALA A 77 9.24 17.55 -6.09
C ALA A 77 10.78 17.72 -6.11
N GLN A 78 11.57 16.63 -6.17
CA GLN A 78 13.04 16.71 -6.09
C GLN A 78 13.74 15.87 -7.16
N SER A 79 13.46 16.14 -8.44
CA SER A 79 14.40 15.81 -9.52
C SER A 79 14.15 16.70 -10.74
N GLY A 80 14.53 17.97 -10.63
CA GLY A 80 14.55 18.93 -11.73
C GLY A 80 15.76 19.84 -11.56
N GLY A 81 16.83 19.57 -12.30
CA GLY A 81 18.10 20.28 -12.19
C GLY A 81 18.07 21.72 -12.75
N SER A 82 19.03 22.51 -12.30
CA SER A 82 19.77 23.51 -13.10
C SER A 82 20.73 24.29 -12.19
N GLN A 83 21.92 23.74 -11.96
CA GLN A 83 23.07 24.55 -11.55
C GLN A 83 24.09 24.56 -12.68
N SER A 84 24.19 25.69 -13.37
CA SER A 84 25.45 26.38 -13.68
C SER A 84 25.21 27.48 -14.72
N ALA A 85 25.17 28.72 -14.24
CA ALA A 85 25.52 29.87 -15.05
C ALA A 85 27.05 29.95 -15.15
N PRO A 86 27.61 30.44 -16.25
CA PRO A 86 28.85 31.19 -16.18
C PRO A 86 28.65 32.61 -16.73
N SER A 87 28.66 33.55 -15.78
CA SER A 87 29.42 34.80 -15.76
C SER A 87 29.68 35.50 -17.10
N THR A 88 28.97 36.61 -17.28
CA THR A 88 29.39 37.74 -18.12
C THR A 88 30.76 38.27 -17.67
N ARG A 89 31.72 38.40 -18.59
CA ARG A 89 32.71 39.49 -18.55
C ARG A 89 33.16 39.83 -19.97
N LYS A 90 33.00 41.11 -20.31
CA LYS A 90 33.67 41.78 -21.43
C LYS A 90 35.16 41.90 -21.16
#